data_AF-A0AA89B3Q5-F1
#
_entry.id   AF-A0AA89B3Q5-F1
#
_cell.length_a   1.000
_cell.length_b   1.000
_cell.length_c   1.000
_cell.angle_alpha   90.00
_cell.angle_beta   90.00
_cell.angle_gamma   90.00
#
_symmetry.space_group_name_H-M   'P 1'
#
loop_
_entity.id
_entity.type
_entity.pdbx_description
1 polymer ?
#
loop_
_entity_poly.entity_id
_entity_poly.type
_entity_poly.pdbx_seq_one_letter_code
_entity_poly.pdbx_strand_id
1 'polypeptide(L)'
;MELLDELVDPMAGLKMAPVAFSSGGWWIADCRLQRFTAGWFTVHGWSRAAADQRSGRAGRTGPGICYRLSTGNAYRNELLPSHVPEIQRTNLCQVMLLRKSLQVENLLEFDFMDPPPEDNILNSLYQLWVLGALDNIGNLTDLSWKMVEFPLDPPLAKMLLTGKC
;
A
#
# COMPACT_ATOMS: atom_id res chain seq x y z
N MET A 1 39.78 -17.60 8.35
CA MET A 1 39.85 -16.90 9.65
C MET A 1 41.10 -16.05 9.54
N GLU A 2 40.90 -14.73 9.49
CA GLU A 2 41.91 -13.69 9.23
C GLU A 2 42.34 -13.56 7.75
N LEU A 3 41.94 -12.46 7.09
CA LEU A 3 42.65 -11.75 6.00
C LEU A 3 41.74 -11.00 4.99
N LEU A 4 40.43 -10.84 5.23
CA LEU A 4 39.58 -9.94 4.43
C LEU A 4 38.76 -8.96 5.30
N ASP A 5 39.30 -8.57 6.47
CA ASP A 5 38.63 -7.65 7.40
C ASP A 5 39.15 -6.19 7.37
N GLU A 6 40.11 -5.82 6.50
CA GLU A 6 40.80 -4.51 6.64
C GLU A 6 40.72 -3.52 5.46
N LEU A 7 39.93 -3.75 4.41
CA LEU A 7 39.92 -2.83 3.25
C LEU A 7 38.53 -2.38 2.76
N VAL A 8 37.52 -2.36 3.63
CA VAL A 8 36.23 -1.69 3.35
C VAL A 8 35.74 -0.97 4.61
N ASP A 9 36.51 -0.01 5.13
CA ASP A 9 35.99 0.89 6.16
C ASP A 9 36.39 2.34 5.91
N PRO A 10 35.43 3.11 5.36
CA PRO A 10 34.96 4.28 6.07
C PRO A 10 33.44 4.15 6.32
N MET A 11 32.99 3.10 7.03
CA MET A 11 31.61 3.02 7.55
C MET A 11 31.49 2.15 8.82
N ALA A 12 32.56 2.05 9.62
CA ALA A 12 32.67 1.23 10.84
C ALA A 12 31.66 1.55 11.98
N GLY A 13 30.76 2.52 11.80
CA GLY A 13 29.67 2.83 12.73
C GLY A 13 28.34 2.12 12.43
N LEU A 14 28.18 1.54 11.24
CA LEU A 14 26.94 0.88 10.81
C LEU A 14 27.19 -0.61 10.68
N LYS A 15 26.96 -1.38 11.75
CA LYS A 15 26.88 -2.85 11.70
C LYS A 15 25.74 -3.24 10.74
N MET A 16 26.06 -3.35 9.46
CA MET A 16 25.22 -4.00 8.44
C MET A 16 25.19 -5.47 8.80
N ALA A 17 24.03 -6.03 9.09
CA ALA A 17 23.90 -7.47 9.31
C ALA A 17 23.81 -8.15 7.93
N PRO A 18 24.85 -8.89 7.48
CA PRO A 18 24.73 -9.67 6.26
C PRO A 18 23.81 -10.86 6.53
N VAL A 19 22.75 -11.01 5.73
CA VAL A 19 22.03 -12.28 5.64
C VAL A 19 22.68 -13.03 4.49
N ALA A 20 23.68 -13.85 4.81
CA ALA A 20 24.48 -14.58 3.84
C ALA A 20 24.04 -16.05 3.77
N PHE A 21 23.66 -16.50 2.58
CA PHE A 21 23.68 -17.91 2.19
C PHE A 21 24.63 -18.05 0.99
N SER A 22 25.48 -19.07 1.01
CA SER A 22 26.81 -19.12 0.36
C SER A 22 26.83 -19.23 -1.18
N SER A 23 27.51 -18.29 -1.86
CA SER A 23 28.16 -18.40 -3.18
C SER A 23 27.31 -18.60 -4.45
N GLY A 24 26.85 -17.50 -5.02
CA GLY A 24 26.39 -17.38 -6.42
C GLY A 24 25.92 -15.95 -6.71
N GLY A 25 26.73 -15.16 -7.42
CA GLY A 25 26.57 -13.70 -7.53
C GLY A 25 25.23 -13.22 -8.08
N TRP A 26 24.36 -12.74 -7.19
CA TRP A 26 23.17 -11.92 -7.45
C TRP A 26 23.03 -10.94 -6.28
N TRP A 27 23.23 -9.64 -6.53
CA TRP A 27 23.26 -8.62 -5.47
C TRP A 27 22.06 -7.70 -5.57
N ILE A 28 21.37 -7.48 -4.45
CA ILE A 28 20.31 -6.47 -4.31
C ILE A 28 20.71 -5.53 -3.17
N ALA A 29 20.92 -4.25 -3.49
CA ALA A 29 21.07 -3.20 -2.50
C ALA A 29 19.68 -2.65 -2.15
N ASP A 30 19.27 -2.83 -0.90
CA ASP A 30 17.95 -2.39 -0.45
C ASP A 30 17.99 -0.94 0.05
N CYS A 31 17.39 -0.03 -0.73
CA CYS A 31 17.22 1.37 -0.34
C CYS A 31 15.85 1.58 0.32
N ARG A 32 15.81 2.34 1.43
CA ARG A 32 14.69 2.49 2.36
C ARG A 32 13.43 3.18 1.82
N LEU A 33 13.30 3.31 0.50
CA LEU A 33 12.26 4.10 -0.15
C LEU A 33 11.18 3.20 -0.76
N GLN A 34 9.92 3.50 -0.45
CA GLN A 34 8.76 2.97 -1.15
C GLN A 34 8.09 4.11 -1.95
N ARG A 35 7.63 3.81 -3.16
CA ARG A 35 6.98 4.79 -4.06
C ARG A 35 5.46 4.60 -4.00
N PHE A 36 4.72 5.68 -3.80
CA PHE A 36 3.26 5.73 -3.74
C PHE A 36 2.74 6.93 -4.54
N THR A 37 2.15 6.74 -5.72
CA THR A 37 1.45 7.79 -6.51
C THR A 37 0.23 8.32 -5.75
N ALA A 38 -0.14 9.60 -5.67
CA ALA A 38 0.23 10.85 -6.37
C ALA A 38 -0.02 12.07 -5.44
N GLY A 39 0.73 13.17 -5.65
CA GLY A 39 0.50 14.50 -5.03
C GLY A 39 1.11 14.68 -3.63
N TRP A 40 2.32 15.25 -3.55
CA TRP A 40 3.15 15.38 -2.32
C TRP A 40 3.55 14.02 -1.73
N PHE A 41 4.55 13.39 -2.35
CA PHE A 41 5.05 12.08 -1.93
C PHE A 41 5.77 12.20 -0.58
N THR A 42 5.14 11.69 0.48
CA THR A 42 5.82 11.45 1.75
C THR A 42 6.58 10.13 1.63
N VAL A 43 7.88 10.17 1.94
CA VAL A 43 8.70 8.97 1.98
C VAL A 43 8.48 8.29 3.32
N HIS A 44 7.91 7.09 3.28
CA HIS A 44 7.78 6.23 4.45
C HIS A 44 8.81 5.09 4.41
N GLY A 45 9.19 4.62 5.61
CA GLY A 45 9.92 3.37 5.74
C GLY A 45 9.11 2.17 5.24
N TRP A 46 9.82 1.16 4.77
CA TRP A 46 9.33 -0.15 4.35
C TRP A 46 9.07 -1.00 5.60
N SER A 47 8.22 -2.02 5.49
CA SER A 47 8.00 -2.98 6.58
C SER A 47 9.08 -4.08 6.55
N ARG A 48 9.17 -4.83 7.65
CA ARG A 48 9.99 -6.04 7.75
C ARG A 48 9.60 -7.08 6.70
N ALA A 49 8.31 -7.31 6.49
CA ALA A 49 7.84 -8.24 5.46
C ALA A 49 8.32 -7.87 4.05
N ALA A 50 8.29 -6.58 3.66
CA ALA A 50 8.86 -6.16 2.38
C ALA A 50 10.38 -6.32 2.34
N ALA A 51 11.05 -6.09 3.46
CA ALA A 51 12.48 -6.28 3.57
C ALA A 51 12.89 -7.71 3.25
N ASP A 52 12.15 -8.64 3.82
CA ASP A 52 12.42 -10.05 3.69
C ASP A 52 12.00 -10.52 2.29
N GLN A 53 10.92 -9.97 1.73
CA GLN A 53 10.54 -10.20 0.33
C GLN A 53 11.64 -9.74 -0.65
N ARG A 54 12.26 -8.58 -0.43
CA ARG A 54 13.37 -8.09 -1.26
C ARG A 54 14.61 -8.96 -1.12
N SER A 55 14.95 -9.40 0.08
CA SER A 55 16.06 -10.34 0.31
C SER A 55 15.81 -11.70 -0.36
N GLY A 56 14.57 -12.20 -0.34
CA GLY A 56 14.18 -13.45 -0.99
C GLY A 56 14.30 -13.40 -2.52
N ARG A 57 14.24 -12.21 -3.14
CA ARG A 57 14.46 -12.07 -4.59
C ARG A 57 15.91 -12.37 -5.00
N ALA A 58 16.90 -12.16 -4.12
CA ALA A 58 18.29 -12.48 -4.40
C ALA A 58 18.55 -14.01 -4.41
N GLY A 59 17.73 -14.79 -3.71
CA GLY A 59 17.88 -16.24 -3.54
C GLY A 59 17.13 -17.11 -4.55
N ARG A 60 16.61 -16.55 -5.67
CA ARG A 60 15.69 -17.29 -6.56
C ARG A 60 16.32 -18.46 -7.32
N THR A 61 17.57 -18.31 -7.74
CA THR A 61 18.26 -19.28 -8.62
C THR A 61 19.41 -19.98 -7.90
N GLY A 62 19.88 -19.39 -6.81
CA GLY A 62 21.01 -19.88 -6.06
C GLY A 62 21.23 -19.03 -4.81
N PRO A 63 22.25 -19.36 -4.03
CA PRO A 63 22.55 -18.66 -2.78
C PRO A 63 23.02 -17.23 -3.06
N GLY A 64 22.15 -16.27 -2.73
CA GLY A 64 22.36 -14.83 -2.92
C GLY A 64 22.60 -14.10 -1.59
N ILE A 65 23.16 -12.89 -1.70
CA ILE A 65 23.48 -12.03 -0.55
C ILE A 65 22.71 -10.71 -0.70
N CYS A 66 22.03 -10.29 0.36
CA CYS A 66 21.34 -9.02 0.41
C CYS A 66 22.02 -8.08 1.41
N TYR A 67 22.42 -6.89 0.94
CA TYR A 67 22.98 -5.84 1.79
C TYR A 67 21.86 -4.88 2.21
N ARG A 68 21.66 -4.77 3.52
CA ARG A 68 20.65 -3.91 4.12
C ARG A 68 21.29 -2.65 4.70
N LEU A 69 20.94 -1.48 4.17
CA LEU A 69 21.46 -0.18 4.59
C LEU A 69 20.74 0.37 5.85
N SER A 70 20.46 -0.50 6.83
CA SER A 70 19.83 -0.11 8.10
C SER A 70 20.52 -0.82 9.26
N THR A 71 20.59 -0.18 10.44
CA THR A 71 21.14 -0.85 11.63
C THR A 71 20.29 -2.07 12.02
N GLY A 72 20.93 -3.08 12.61
CA GLY A 72 20.22 -4.26 13.13
C GLY A 72 19.20 -3.90 14.22
N ASN A 73 19.46 -2.83 14.99
CA ASN A 73 18.51 -2.29 15.96
C ASN A 73 17.29 -1.66 15.25
N ALA A 74 17.50 -0.82 14.23
CA ALA A 74 16.42 -0.22 13.46
C ALA A 74 15.52 -1.28 12.81
N TYR A 75 16.10 -2.36 12.29
CA TYR A 75 15.32 -3.43 11.68
C TYR A 75 14.37 -4.14 12.65
N ARG A 76 14.79 -4.33 13.91
CA ARG A 76 13.99 -5.02 14.93
C ARG A 76 12.99 -4.10 15.62
N ASN A 77 13.36 -2.83 15.84
CA ASN A 77 12.62 -1.92 16.73
C ASN A 77 11.91 -0.78 16.00
N GLU A 78 12.41 -0.31 14.85
CA GLU A 78 11.82 0.83 14.12
C GLU A 78 10.91 0.39 12.96
N LEU A 79 11.16 -0.76 12.33
CA LEU A 79 10.37 -1.23 11.20
C LEU A 79 9.11 -1.96 11.66
N LEU A 80 7.97 -1.59 11.07
CA LEU A 80 6.71 -2.30 11.22
C LEU A 80 6.85 -3.75 10.73
N PRO A 81 6.23 -4.74 11.39
CA PRO A 81 6.34 -6.15 10.99
C PRO A 81 5.71 -6.42 9.62
N SER A 82 4.55 -5.83 9.33
CA SER A 82 3.85 -5.94 8.05
C SER A 82 3.44 -4.55 7.54
N HIS A 83 3.07 -4.47 6.26
CA HIS A 83 2.48 -3.27 5.70
C HIS A 83 1.04 -3.10 6.15
N VAL A 84 0.64 -1.87 6.44
CA VAL A 84 -0.77 -1.49 6.62
C VAL A 84 -1.50 -1.74 5.30
N PRO A 85 -2.66 -2.43 5.32
CA PRO A 85 -3.39 -2.80 4.12
C PRO A 85 -3.89 -1.56 3.36
N GLU A 86 -4.08 -1.70 2.05
CA GLU A 86 -4.43 -0.59 1.17
C GLU A 86 -5.81 0.00 1.49
N ILE A 87 -6.78 -0.85 1.88
CA ILE A 87 -8.14 -0.46 2.23
C ILE A 87 -8.21 0.56 3.38
N GLN A 88 -7.20 0.60 4.26
CA GLN A 88 -7.13 1.54 5.37
C GLN A 88 -6.47 2.88 4.98
N ARG A 89 -5.82 2.94 3.82
CA ARG A 89 -4.98 4.08 3.41
C ARG A 89 -5.58 4.91 2.29
N THR A 90 -6.46 4.31 1.48
CA THR A 90 -7.02 4.95 0.29
C THR A 90 -8.48 5.38 0.52
N ASN A 91 -8.95 6.27 -0.36
CA ASN A 91 -10.35 6.67 -0.40
C ASN A 91 -11.21 5.50 -0.91
N LEU A 92 -12.37 5.28 -0.30
CA LEU A 92 -13.23 4.11 -0.56
C LEU A 92 -14.43 4.43 -1.44
N CYS A 93 -14.54 5.62 -2.05
CA CYS A 93 -15.71 6.03 -2.82
C CYS A 93 -16.13 5.01 -3.88
N GLN A 94 -15.18 4.53 -4.69
CA GLN A 94 -15.47 3.55 -5.74
C GLN A 94 -15.95 2.21 -5.16
N VAL A 95 -15.30 1.76 -4.08
CA VAL A 95 -15.64 0.51 -3.40
C VAL A 95 -17.04 0.61 -2.77
N MET A 96 -17.37 1.74 -2.14
CA MET A 96 -18.68 1.97 -1.52
C MET A 96 -19.80 2.03 -2.55
N LEU A 97 -19.57 2.67 -3.69
CA LEU A 97 -20.52 2.70 -4.81
C LEU A 97 -20.82 1.28 -5.33
N LEU A 98 -19.76 0.48 -5.58
CA LEU A 98 -19.90 -0.91 -6.01
C LEU A 98 -20.54 -1.80 -4.94
N ARG A 99 -20.23 -1.57 -3.66
CA ARG A 99 -20.83 -2.33 -2.57
C ARG A 99 -22.33 -2.06 -2.44
N LYS A 100 -22.73 -0.79 -2.61
CA LYS A 100 -24.14 -0.39 -2.61
C LYS A 100 -24.91 -0.93 -3.82
N SER A 101 -24.28 -1.06 -5.00
CA SER A 101 -24.96 -1.62 -6.19
C SER A 101 -25.29 -3.11 -6.04
N LEU A 102 -24.54 -3.82 -5.20
CA LEU A 102 -24.82 -5.19 -4.77
C LEU A 102 -25.91 -5.30 -3.68
N GLN A 103 -26.68 -4.23 -3.44
CA GLN A 103 -27.78 -4.17 -2.47
C GLN A 103 -27.36 -4.46 -1.01
N VAL A 104 -26.14 -4.07 -0.64
CA VAL A 104 -25.69 -4.16 0.74
C VAL A 104 -25.94 -2.83 1.45
N GLU A 105 -26.95 -2.84 2.32
CA GLU A 105 -27.42 -1.64 3.01
C GLU A 105 -26.54 -1.29 4.22
N ASN A 106 -26.16 -2.31 5.00
CA ASN A 106 -25.32 -2.16 6.20
C ASN A 106 -23.83 -2.23 5.85
N LEU A 107 -23.22 -1.07 5.60
CA LEU A 107 -21.79 -0.97 5.29
C LEU A 107 -20.89 -1.10 6.53
N LEU A 108 -21.41 -0.73 7.71
CA LEU A 108 -20.68 -0.78 8.99
C LEU A 108 -20.62 -2.19 9.59
N GLU A 109 -21.63 -3.02 9.30
CA GLU A 109 -21.71 -4.41 9.78
C GLU A 109 -21.10 -5.40 8.79
N PHE A 110 -20.55 -4.91 7.68
CA PHE A 110 -19.95 -5.81 6.70
C PHE A 110 -18.63 -6.40 7.24
N ASP A 111 -18.52 -7.73 7.14
CA ASP A 111 -17.35 -8.48 7.61
C ASP A 111 -16.16 -8.27 6.65
N PHE A 112 -15.36 -7.24 6.93
CA PHE A 112 -14.09 -7.01 6.27
C PHE A 112 -12.98 -7.81 6.94
N MET A 113 -12.07 -8.40 6.15
CA MET A 113 -10.85 -9.06 6.68
C MET A 113 -10.01 -8.10 7.53
N ASP A 114 -9.85 -6.87 7.05
CA ASP A 114 -9.25 -5.76 7.78
C ASP A 114 -10.21 -4.56 7.69
N PRO A 115 -10.96 -4.24 8.75
CA PRO A 115 -11.95 -3.17 8.69
C PRO A 115 -11.27 -1.82 8.47
N PRO A 116 -11.78 -0.98 7.55
CA PRO A 116 -11.33 0.40 7.42
C PRO A 116 -11.85 1.24 8.60
N PRO A 117 -11.17 2.35 8.95
CA PRO A 117 -11.68 3.31 9.93
C PRO A 117 -13.05 3.86 9.52
N GLU A 118 -13.96 4.03 10.47
CA GLU A 118 -15.32 4.54 10.23
C GLU A 118 -15.31 5.90 9.54
N ASP A 119 -14.37 6.78 9.90
CA ASP A 119 -14.18 8.09 9.29
C ASP A 119 -13.96 8.01 7.77
N ASN A 120 -13.21 7.01 7.29
CA ASN A 120 -12.96 6.82 5.86
C ASN A 120 -14.24 6.39 5.11
N ILE A 121 -15.06 5.55 5.76
CA ILE A 121 -16.35 5.10 5.21
C ILE A 121 -17.29 6.31 5.12
N LEU A 122 -17.43 7.08 6.21
CA LEU A 122 -18.29 8.26 6.27
C LEU A 122 -17.88 9.33 5.27
N ASN A 123 -16.59 9.63 5.16
CA ASN A 123 -16.07 10.59 4.18
C ASN A 123 -16.35 10.13 2.74
N SER A 124 -16.21 8.84 2.45
CA SER A 124 -16.49 8.30 1.11
C SER A 124 -17.98 8.36 0.76
N LEU A 125 -18.87 8.08 1.72
CA LEU A 125 -20.31 8.22 1.55
C LEU A 125 -20.73 9.69 1.37
N TYR A 126 -20.14 10.59 2.16
CA TYR A 126 -20.35 12.02 2.03
C TYR A 126 -19.95 12.53 0.65
N GLN A 127 -18.80 12.09 0.12
CA GLN A 127 -18.36 12.45 -1.24
C GLN A 127 -19.33 11.95 -2.31
N LEU A 128 -19.85 10.73 -2.19
CA LEU A 128 -20.86 10.19 -3.10
C LEU A 128 -22.18 10.97 -3.04
N TRP A 129 -22.59 11.42 -1.84
CA TRP A 129 -23.74 12.29 -1.64
C TRP A 129 -23.56 13.66 -2.30
N VAL A 130 -22.40 14.32 -2.11
CA VAL A 130 -22.06 15.59 -2.78
C VAL A 130 -22.07 15.45 -4.31
N LEU A 131 -21.68 14.28 -4.83
CA LEU A 131 -21.75 13.98 -6.26
C LEU A 131 -23.18 13.74 -6.77
N GLY A 132 -24.17 13.54 -5.89
CA GLY A 132 -25.55 13.21 -6.27
C GLY A 132 -25.75 11.73 -6.65
N ALA A 133 -24.79 10.87 -6.30
CA ALA A 133 -24.91 9.42 -6.50
C ALA A 133 -25.75 8.74 -5.40
N LEU A 134 -25.84 9.37 -4.22
CA LEU A 134 -26.64 8.90 -3.09
C LEU A 134 -27.73 9.92 -2.75
N ASP A 135 -28.89 9.41 -2.35
CA ASP A 135 -29.98 10.19 -1.77
C ASP A 135 -29.75 10.45 -0.26
N ASN A 136 -30.54 11.33 0.35
CA ASN A 136 -30.50 11.66 1.78
C ASN A 136 -30.81 10.45 2.69
N ILE A 137 -31.47 9.43 2.14
CA ILE A 137 -31.81 8.17 2.82
C ILE A 137 -30.64 7.16 2.69
N GLY A 138 -29.65 7.42 1.82
CA GLY A 138 -28.53 6.53 1.56
C GLY A 138 -28.78 5.47 0.47
N ASN A 139 -29.79 5.71 -0.36
CA ASN A 139 -30.14 4.89 -1.53
C ASN A 139 -29.44 5.38 -2.80
N LEU A 140 -29.21 4.46 -3.74
CA LEU A 140 -28.61 4.76 -5.03
C LEU A 140 -29.59 5.47 -5.97
N THR A 141 -29.09 6.50 -6.68
CA THR A 141 -29.86 7.25 -7.68
C THR A 141 -29.66 6.70 -9.10
N ASP A 142 -30.47 7.10 -10.08
CA ASP A 142 -30.29 6.70 -11.49
C ASP A 142 -28.92 7.10 -12.06
N LEU A 143 -28.34 8.19 -11.56
CA LEU A 143 -27.00 8.63 -11.91
C LEU A 143 -25.96 7.60 -11.48
N SER A 144 -26.10 7.08 -10.26
CA SER A 144 -25.14 6.13 -9.69
C SER A 144 -25.08 4.81 -10.47
N TRP A 145 -26.21 4.32 -10.97
CA TRP A 145 -26.27 3.12 -11.82
C TRP A 145 -25.46 3.29 -13.10
N LYS A 146 -25.51 4.47 -13.71
CA LYS A 146 -24.68 4.80 -14.89
C LYS A 146 -23.20 4.95 -14.53
N MET A 147 -22.89 5.37 -13.30
CA MET A 147 -21.51 5.52 -12.83
C MET A 147 -20.84 4.17 -12.56
N VAL A 148 -21.59 3.18 -12.05
CA VAL A 148 -21.09 1.81 -11.75
C VAL A 148 -20.58 1.08 -13.00
N GLU A 149 -21.09 1.43 -14.18
CA GLU A 149 -20.62 0.85 -15.45
C GLU A 149 -19.16 1.21 -15.77
N PHE A 150 -18.64 2.31 -15.20
CA PHE A 150 -17.28 2.79 -15.47
C PHE A 150 -16.29 2.33 -14.40
N PRO A 151 -15.11 1.78 -14.80
CA PRO A 151 -14.02 1.46 -13.87
C PRO A 151 -13.17 2.71 -13.56
N LEU A 152 -13.82 3.81 -13.17
CA LEU A 152 -13.20 5.10 -12.88
C LEU A 152 -13.68 5.61 -11.54
N ASP A 153 -12.93 6.51 -10.92
CA ASP A 153 -13.38 7.14 -9.68
C ASP A 153 -14.71 7.92 -9.90
N PRO A 154 -15.62 7.92 -8.92
CA PRO A 154 -16.94 8.55 -9.05
C PRO A 154 -16.92 10.02 -9.55
N PRO A 155 -15.99 10.89 -9.12
CA PRO A 155 -15.91 12.25 -9.66
C PRO A 155 -15.63 12.29 -11.17
N LEU A 156 -14.76 11.40 -11.66
CA LEU A 156 -14.40 11.32 -13.08
C LEU A 156 -15.54 10.70 -13.89
N ALA A 157 -16.18 9.66 -13.37
CA ALA A 157 -17.36 9.06 -14.01
C ALA A 157 -18.49 10.09 -14.18
N LYS A 158 -18.74 10.92 -13.16
CA LYS A 158 -19.71 12.03 -13.25
C LYS A 158 -19.34 13.03 -14.34
N MET A 159 -18.05 13.41 -14.43
CA MET A 159 -17.58 14.33 -15.46
C MET A 159 -17.83 13.81 -16.88
N LEU A 160 -17.61 12.50 -17.10
CA LEU A 160 -17.89 11.86 -18.39
C LEU A 160 -19.39 11.82 -18.71
N LEU A 161 -20.24 11.54 -17.71
CA LEU A 161 -21.69 11.52 -17.90
C LEU A 161 -22.24 12.92 -18.24
N THR A 162 -21.72 13.97 -17.61
CA THR A 162 -22.08 15.36 -17.92
C THR A 162 -21.53 15.81 -19.27
N GLY A 163 -20.38 15.28 -19.70
CA GLY A 163 -19.77 15.58 -21.00
C GLY A 163 -20.47 14.93 -22.19
N LYS A 164 -21.31 13.91 -21.96
CA LYS A 164 -22.23 13.34 -22.96
C LYS A 164 -23.43 14.27 -23.14
N CYS A 165 -23.19 15.45 -23.70
CA CYS A 165 -24.21 16.37 -24.22
C CYS A 165 -24.21 16.33 -25.74
#